data_AF-A0A9W8GV69-F1
#
_entry.id   AF-A0A9W8GV69-F1
#
_cell.length_a   1.000
_cell.length_b   1.000
_cell.length_c   1.000
_cell.angle_alpha   90.00
_cell.angle_beta   90.00
_cell.angle_gamma   90.00
#
_symmetry.space_group_name_H-M   'P 1'
#
loop_
_entity.id
_entity.type
_entity.pdbx_description
1 polymer ?
#
loop_
_entity_poly.entity_id
_entity_poly.type
_entity_poly.pdbx_seq_one_letter_code
_entity_poly.pdbx_strand_id
1 'polypeptide(L)'
;MSLPPAQYYPPRPRGRPPLADRHRNRLTLKLSGAGRANSQNNGAPGTAAATAAVPTVSKPEHLDESDAPQLEEQFILRVLPDMAAHFGRLVGERRIQDHLEISFRDERNAVVRFDGSRYAARLVDLPTITESYRTLDKKQMLKTADICQMLLIE
;
A
#
# COMPACT_ATOMS: atom_id res chain seq x y z
N MET A 1 -35.47 20.48 15.65
CA MET A 1 -34.18 20.12 15.01
C MET A 1 -34.50 19.32 13.76
N SER A 2 -34.21 19.85 12.58
CA SER A 2 -34.55 19.25 11.27
C SER A 2 -33.34 18.47 10.75
N LEU A 3 -33.54 17.19 10.39
CA LEU A 3 -32.51 16.35 9.78
C LEU A 3 -32.28 16.77 8.31
N PRO A 4 -31.03 16.77 7.81
CA PRO A 4 -30.78 17.07 6.40
C PRO A 4 -31.32 15.94 5.49
N PRO A 5 -31.82 16.27 4.29
CA PRO A 5 -32.39 15.29 3.37
C PRO A 5 -31.31 14.34 2.83
N ALA A 6 -31.65 13.05 2.75
CA ALA A 6 -30.76 12.02 2.24
C ALA A 6 -30.38 12.29 0.77
N GLN A 7 -29.09 12.52 0.50
CA GLN A 7 -28.58 12.63 -0.86
C GLN A 7 -28.63 11.25 -1.53
N TYR A 8 -29.36 11.15 -2.64
CA TYR A 8 -29.46 9.95 -3.46
C TYR A 8 -28.14 9.72 -4.21
N TYR A 9 -27.38 8.69 -3.82
CA TYR A 9 -26.23 8.21 -4.58
C TYR A 9 -26.69 7.16 -5.61
N PRO A 10 -26.41 7.34 -6.92
CA PRO A 10 -26.73 6.32 -7.91
C PRO A 10 -25.85 5.07 -7.73
N PRO A 11 -26.36 3.86 -8.04
CA PRO A 11 -25.57 2.64 -8.00
C PRO A 11 -24.47 2.66 -9.07
N ARG A 12 -23.27 2.20 -8.72
CA ARG A 12 -22.15 2.10 -9.67
C ARG A 12 -22.48 1.09 -10.79
N PRO A 13 -22.17 1.39 -12.05
CA PRO A 13 -22.39 0.47 -13.16
C PRO A 13 -21.59 -0.82 -12.96
N ARG A 14 -22.26 -1.97 -13.12
CA ARG A 14 -21.65 -3.29 -13.10
C ARG A 14 -21.04 -3.57 -14.47
N GLY A 15 -19.73 -3.39 -14.56
CA GLY A 15 -18.93 -3.78 -15.73
C GLY A 15 -17.47 -3.40 -15.50
N ARG A 16 -16.61 -4.39 -15.29
CA ARG A 16 -15.16 -4.18 -15.22
C ARG A 16 -14.67 -4.09 -16.67
N PRO A 17 -13.96 -3.04 -17.10
CA PRO A 17 -13.31 -3.06 -18.40
C PRO A 17 -12.23 -4.17 -18.42
N PRO A 18 -11.93 -4.75 -19.59
CA PRO A 18 -10.90 -5.78 -19.70
C PRO A 18 -9.55 -5.20 -19.27
N LEU A 19 -8.85 -5.88 -18.35
CA LEU A 19 -7.51 -5.48 -17.94
C LEU A 19 -6.56 -5.64 -19.12
N ALA A 20 -6.01 -4.54 -19.59
CA ALA A 20 -4.88 -4.54 -20.51
C ALA A 20 -3.68 -5.23 -19.83
N ASP A 21 -3.00 -6.04 -20.63
CA ASP A 21 -1.81 -6.82 -20.29
C ASP A 21 -0.77 -5.97 -19.55
N ARG A 22 -0.57 -6.26 -18.26
CA ARG A 22 0.26 -5.45 -17.36
C ARG A 22 1.49 -6.25 -16.96
N HIS A 23 2.59 -5.90 -17.64
CA HIS A 23 3.98 -5.94 -17.21
C HIS A 23 4.44 -7.04 -16.21
N ARG A 24 5.46 -7.79 -16.64
CA ARG A 24 6.26 -8.73 -15.86
C ARG A 24 6.70 -8.13 -14.51
N ASN A 25 6.06 -8.53 -13.42
CA ASN A 25 6.29 -7.99 -12.08
C ASN A 25 7.59 -8.50 -11.46
N ARG A 26 8.65 -7.69 -11.48
CA ARG A 26 9.88 -7.89 -10.68
C ARG A 26 9.82 -6.99 -9.45
N LEU A 27 9.39 -7.53 -8.31
CA LEU A 27 9.30 -6.77 -7.06
C LEU A 27 10.71 -6.62 -6.44
N THR A 28 11.19 -5.39 -6.30
CA THR A 28 12.44 -5.08 -5.58
C THR A 28 12.09 -4.34 -4.30
N LEU A 29 12.34 -4.96 -3.14
CA LEU A 29 11.99 -4.37 -1.83
C LEU A 29 13.00 -3.26 -1.47
N LYS A 30 12.60 -1.99 -1.62
CA LYS A 30 13.37 -0.83 -1.13
C LYS A 30 12.81 -0.37 0.22
N LEU A 31 13.54 -0.59 1.31
CA LEU A 31 13.24 -0.04 2.63
C LEU A 31 13.91 1.33 2.79
N SER A 32 13.13 2.41 2.95
CA SER A 32 13.69 3.73 3.28
C SER A 32 14.01 3.82 4.78
N GLY A 33 15.27 4.17 5.09
CA GLY A 33 15.76 4.44 6.44
C GLY A 33 15.22 5.78 6.96
N ALA A 34 14.90 5.83 8.25
CA ALA A 34 14.36 7.01 8.92
C ALA A 34 15.38 8.16 8.93
N GLY A 35 15.12 9.22 8.18
CA GLY A 35 15.87 10.48 8.18
C GLY A 35 15.29 11.50 9.17
N ARG A 36 16.20 12.10 9.96
CA ARG A 36 15.95 13.04 11.06
C ARG A 36 15.48 14.41 10.54
N ALA A 37 14.53 15.03 11.25
CA ALA A 37 14.02 16.38 10.99
C ALA A 37 15.04 17.46 11.38
N ASN A 38 15.08 18.57 10.63
CA ASN A 38 15.65 19.83 11.09
C ASN A 38 14.64 20.98 10.92
N SER A 39 14.63 21.87 11.91
CA SER A 39 13.67 22.93 12.18
C SER A 39 14.26 24.30 11.83
N GLN A 40 13.48 25.20 11.23
CA GLN A 40 13.70 26.65 11.35
C GLN A 40 12.43 27.49 11.08
N ASN A 41 11.91 27.99 12.21
CA ASN A 41 11.01 29.09 12.57
C ASN A 41 10.78 30.29 11.59
N ASN A 42 9.54 30.81 11.48
CA ASN A 42 9.01 31.99 12.23
C ASN A 42 7.73 32.63 11.60
N GLY A 43 6.77 33.06 12.45
CA GLY A 43 5.80 34.14 12.16
C GLY A 43 4.31 33.83 12.41
N ALA A 44 3.69 34.49 13.40
CA ALA A 44 2.24 34.46 13.74
C ALA A 44 1.62 35.87 13.51
N PRO A 45 0.33 36.14 13.79
CA PRO A 45 -0.91 35.35 13.66
C PRO A 45 -1.98 36.07 12.78
N GLY A 46 -3.02 35.36 12.32
CA GLY A 46 -4.14 35.98 11.60
C GLY A 46 -5.44 35.18 11.77
N THR A 47 -6.43 35.84 12.37
CA THR A 47 -7.79 35.38 12.71
C THR A 47 -8.67 35.11 11.48
N ALA A 48 -9.40 33.99 11.43
CA ALA A 48 -10.86 33.92 11.16
C ALA A 48 -11.35 32.47 10.93
N ALA A 49 -12.43 32.14 11.64
CA ALA A 49 -13.52 31.20 11.35
C ALA A 49 -13.26 29.96 10.48
N ALA A 50 -13.30 28.79 11.13
CA ALA A 50 -13.37 27.48 10.49
C ALA A 50 -14.76 27.21 9.90
N THR A 51 -14.83 27.03 8.59
CA THR A 51 -15.82 26.18 7.93
C THR A 51 -15.05 25.05 7.25
N ALA A 52 -15.24 23.82 7.73
CA ALA A 52 -14.58 22.63 7.20
C ALA A 52 -15.18 22.26 5.84
N ALA A 53 -14.67 22.87 4.77
CA ALA A 53 -14.87 22.37 3.43
C ALA A 53 -13.99 21.13 3.24
N VAL A 54 -14.61 20.00 2.88
CA VAL A 54 -13.91 18.86 2.30
C VAL A 54 -13.13 19.39 1.10
N PRO A 55 -11.80 19.20 1.01
CA PRO A 55 -11.08 19.60 -0.19
C PRO A 55 -11.56 18.69 -1.32
N THR A 56 -12.41 19.23 -2.20
CA THR A 56 -12.64 18.67 -3.52
C THR A 56 -11.28 18.62 -4.19
N VAL A 57 -10.70 17.42 -4.32
CA VAL A 57 -9.54 17.21 -5.17
C VAL A 57 -9.99 17.49 -6.59
N SER A 58 -9.79 18.73 -7.03
CA SER A 58 -9.84 19.10 -8.43
C SER A 58 -8.84 18.21 -9.15
N LYS A 59 -9.30 17.50 -10.18
CA LYS A 59 -8.42 16.79 -11.09
C LYS A 59 -7.38 17.82 -11.59
N PRO A 60 -6.07 17.59 -11.40
CA PRO A 60 -5.08 18.50 -11.96
C PRO A 60 -5.16 18.35 -13.48
N GLU A 61 -5.86 19.28 -14.11
CA GLU A 61 -5.86 19.43 -15.55
C GLU A 61 -4.40 19.78 -15.93
N HIS A 62 -3.79 18.94 -16.77
CA HIS A 62 -2.43 19.10 -17.33
C HIS A 62 -1.23 18.58 -16.50
N LEU A 63 -1.30 17.35 -16.00
CA LEU A 63 -0.10 16.55 -15.70
C LEU A 63 0.17 15.63 -16.88
N ASP A 64 1.38 15.65 -17.44
CA ASP A 64 1.82 14.63 -18.40
C ASP A 64 1.63 13.24 -17.76
N GLU A 65 1.33 12.18 -18.52
CA GLU A 65 1.13 10.83 -17.96
C GLU A 65 2.32 10.35 -17.10
N SER A 66 3.52 10.93 -17.31
CA SER A 66 4.71 10.72 -16.49
C SER A 66 4.63 11.29 -15.07
N ASP A 67 3.80 12.32 -14.85
CA ASP A 67 3.64 13.03 -13.58
C ASP A 67 2.43 12.54 -12.78
N ALA A 68 1.71 11.54 -13.28
CA ALA A 68 0.64 10.90 -12.52
C ALA A 68 1.22 10.18 -11.29
N PRO A 69 0.63 10.36 -10.10
CA PRO A 69 1.11 9.68 -8.89
C PRO A 69 0.99 8.16 -9.06
N GLN A 70 2.12 7.46 -9.02
CA GLN A 70 2.15 6.01 -9.01
C GLN A 70 1.58 5.50 -7.67
N LEU A 71 0.50 4.74 -7.76
CA LEU A 71 -0.09 4.08 -6.60
C LEU A 71 0.85 2.99 -6.08
N GLU A 72 1.04 2.95 -4.76
CA GLU A 72 1.77 1.89 -4.10
C GLU A 72 0.92 0.62 -4.05
N GLU A 73 1.45 -0.49 -4.56
CA GLU A 73 0.79 -1.80 -4.55
C GLU A 73 1.32 -2.65 -3.39
N GLN A 74 0.41 -3.17 -2.55
CA GLN A 74 0.75 -3.94 -1.36
C GLN A 74 -0.02 -5.28 -1.32
N PHE A 75 0.66 -6.34 -0.86
CA PHE A 75 0.06 -7.65 -0.62
C PHE A 75 0.63 -8.26 0.66
N ILE A 76 -0.09 -9.22 1.25
CA ILE A 76 0.37 -9.94 2.44
C ILE A 76 1.36 -11.04 2.01
N LEU A 77 2.53 -11.13 2.63
CA LEU A 77 3.40 -12.32 2.52
C LEU A 77 3.16 -13.23 3.71
N ARG A 78 2.66 -14.45 3.47
CA ARG A 78 2.52 -15.49 4.50
C ARG A 78 3.64 -16.51 4.37
N VAL A 79 4.47 -16.60 5.41
CA VAL A 79 5.61 -17.53 5.50
C VAL A 79 5.22 -18.79 6.29
N LEU A 80 6.03 -19.85 6.17
CA LEU A 80 5.86 -21.08 6.94
C LEU A 80 6.13 -20.85 8.44
N PRO A 81 5.47 -21.58 9.36
CA PRO A 81 5.69 -21.43 10.79
C PRO A 81 7.16 -21.62 11.20
N ASP A 82 7.84 -22.60 10.61
CA ASP A 82 9.23 -22.96 10.94
C ASP A 82 10.22 -21.84 10.60
N MET A 83 9.95 -21.05 9.56
CA MET A 83 10.79 -19.92 9.16
C MET A 83 10.37 -18.59 9.81
N ALA A 84 9.18 -18.51 10.41
CA ALA A 84 8.59 -17.25 10.87
C ALA A 84 9.48 -16.52 11.92
N ALA A 85 10.04 -17.26 12.88
CA ALA A 85 10.92 -16.69 13.89
C ALA A 85 12.21 -16.12 13.29
N HIS A 86 12.80 -16.83 12.31
CA HIS A 86 13.99 -16.33 11.62
C HIS A 86 13.67 -15.11 10.77
N PHE A 87 12.61 -15.20 9.97
CA PHE A 87 12.16 -14.12 9.10
C PHE A 87 11.89 -12.85 9.91
N GLY A 88 11.16 -12.96 11.03
CA GLY A 88 10.87 -11.84 11.93
C GLY A 88 12.11 -11.18 12.51
N ARG A 89 13.13 -11.97 12.88
CA ARG A 89 14.42 -11.45 13.35
C ARG A 89 15.12 -10.60 12.26
N LEU A 90 15.24 -11.14 11.03
CA LEU A 90 15.87 -10.42 9.92
C LEU A 90 15.11 -9.14 9.54
N VAL A 91 13.78 -9.14 9.63
CA VAL A 91 12.95 -7.95 9.42
C VAL A 91 13.21 -6.91 10.52
N GLY A 92 13.26 -7.33 11.79
CA GLY A 92 13.56 -6.44 12.92
C GLY A 92 14.94 -5.80 12.82
N GLU A 93 15.94 -6.55 12.35
CA GLU A 93 17.30 -6.08 12.11
C GLU A 93 17.45 -5.27 10.81
N ARG A 94 16.39 -5.17 9.99
CA ARG A 94 16.40 -4.54 8.65
C ARG A 94 17.38 -5.18 7.67
N ARG A 95 17.65 -6.48 7.82
CA ARG A 95 18.57 -7.26 6.97
C ARG A 95 17.86 -8.12 5.95
N ILE A 96 16.53 -8.19 5.96
CA ILE A 96 15.74 -9.09 5.13
C ILE A 96 16.01 -8.98 3.60
N GLN A 97 16.47 -7.81 3.13
CA GLN A 97 16.70 -7.53 1.71
C GLN A 97 17.74 -8.46 1.07
N ASP A 98 18.78 -8.83 1.82
CA ASP A 98 19.85 -9.69 1.31
C ASP A 98 19.45 -11.18 1.28
N HIS A 99 18.39 -11.51 2.02
CA HIS A 99 17.98 -12.89 2.26
C HIS A 99 16.71 -13.28 1.50
N LEU A 100 15.92 -12.31 1.03
CA LEU A 100 14.61 -12.52 0.42
C LEU A 100 14.60 -12.10 -1.05
N GLU A 101 14.21 -13.02 -1.92
CA GLU A 101 13.94 -12.76 -3.34
C GLU A 101 12.62 -13.40 -3.73
N ILE A 102 11.79 -12.65 -4.48
CA ILE A 102 10.48 -13.11 -4.95
C ILE A 102 10.47 -13.03 -6.47
N SER A 103 10.28 -14.18 -7.12
CA SER A 103 10.21 -14.29 -8.58
C SER A 103 8.90 -14.90 -9.02
N PHE A 104 8.04 -14.11 -9.66
CA PHE A 104 6.81 -14.61 -10.28
C PHE A 104 7.14 -15.38 -11.57
N ARG A 105 6.61 -16.61 -11.67
CA ARG A 105 6.66 -17.38 -12.92
C ARG A 105 5.48 -17.02 -13.81
N ASP A 106 4.31 -16.89 -13.18
CA ASP A 106 3.03 -16.58 -13.81
C ASP A 106 2.30 -15.55 -12.92
N GLU A 107 1.09 -15.13 -13.29
CA GLU A 107 0.29 -14.17 -12.50
C GLU A 107 -0.05 -14.66 -11.09
N ARG A 108 -0.12 -15.99 -10.89
CA ARG A 108 -0.54 -16.60 -9.62
C ARG A 108 0.51 -17.48 -8.96
N ASN A 109 1.58 -17.83 -9.67
CA ASN A 109 2.60 -18.75 -9.19
C ASN A 109 3.95 -18.03 -9.09
N ALA A 110 4.62 -18.17 -7.96
CA ALA A 110 5.91 -17.56 -7.68
C ALA A 110 6.86 -18.56 -7.01
N VAL A 111 8.15 -18.23 -7.07
CA VAL A 111 9.19 -18.86 -6.29
C VAL A 111 9.74 -17.82 -5.33
N VAL A 112 9.74 -18.15 -4.04
CA VAL A 112 10.35 -17.32 -2.99
C VAL A 112 11.67 -17.97 -2.61
N ARG A 113 12.75 -17.20 -2.66
CA ARG A 113 14.05 -17.63 -2.15
C ARG A 113 14.30 -16.95 -0.81
N PHE A 114 14.55 -17.75 0.23
CA PHE A 114 14.87 -17.29 1.56
C PHE A 114 16.08 -18.06 2.10
N ASP A 115 17.14 -17.34 2.50
CA ASP A 115 18.42 -17.92 2.97
C ASP A 115 19.02 -18.98 2.02
N GLY A 116 18.91 -18.74 0.72
CA GLY A 116 19.39 -19.68 -0.30
C GLY A 116 18.47 -20.87 -0.57
N SER A 117 17.49 -21.13 0.30
CA SER A 117 16.44 -22.14 0.08
C SER A 117 15.34 -21.60 -0.82
N ARG A 118 14.78 -22.46 -1.69
CA ARG A 118 13.71 -22.10 -2.63
C ARG A 118 12.41 -22.72 -2.17
N TYR A 119 11.35 -21.92 -2.19
CA TYR A 119 10.01 -22.30 -1.80
C TYR A 119 9.03 -22.00 -2.93
N ALA A 120 8.07 -22.90 -3.14
CA ALA A 120 6.94 -22.60 -4.02
C ALA A 120 6.03 -21.61 -3.30
N ALA A 121 5.42 -20.70 -4.06
CA ALA A 121 4.45 -19.77 -3.51
C ALA A 121 3.33 -19.48 -4.49
N ARG A 122 2.15 -19.19 -3.95
CA ARG A 122 0.94 -18.92 -4.73
C ARG A 122 0.28 -17.63 -4.26
N LEU A 123 -0.05 -16.76 -5.22
CA LEU A 123 -0.76 -15.51 -4.96
C LEU A 123 -2.27 -15.78 -4.93
N VAL A 124 -2.86 -15.71 -3.75
CA VAL A 124 -4.29 -15.93 -3.51
C VAL A 124 -5.00 -14.61 -3.26
N ASP A 125 -6.28 -14.55 -3.63
CA ASP A 125 -7.14 -13.40 -3.33
C ASP A 125 -7.73 -13.55 -1.92
N LEU A 126 -7.76 -12.45 -1.17
CA LEU A 126 -8.36 -12.40 0.15
C LEU A 126 -9.89 -12.23 0.03
N PRO A 127 -10.69 -12.82 0.93
CA PRO A 127 -12.15 -12.67 0.90
C PRO A 127 -12.60 -11.25 1.27
N THR A 128 -11.72 -10.43 1.86
CA THR A 128 -12.00 -9.08 2.33
C THR A 128 -10.96 -8.10 1.82
N ILE A 129 -11.39 -6.86 1.58
CA ILE A 129 -10.49 -5.73 1.34
C ILE A 129 -9.89 -5.32 2.69
N THR A 130 -8.56 -5.34 2.78
CA THR A 130 -7.80 -4.91 3.95
C THR A 130 -7.14 -3.58 3.64
N GLU A 131 -7.41 -2.54 4.41
CA GLU A 131 -6.77 -1.24 4.18
C GLU A 131 -5.52 -1.09 5.05
N SER A 132 -4.44 -0.59 4.46
CA SER A 132 -3.24 -0.19 5.21
C SER A 132 -3.28 1.31 5.52
N TYR A 133 -2.86 1.64 6.72
CA TYR A 133 -2.84 3.03 7.21
C TYR A 133 -1.47 3.37 7.78
N ARG A 134 -1.02 4.59 7.52
CA ARG A 134 0.16 5.19 8.15
C ARG A 134 -0.27 6.27 9.12
N THR A 135 0.40 6.32 10.26
CA THR A 135 0.20 7.36 11.28
C THR A 135 1.53 7.84 11.81
N LEU A 136 1.61 9.12 12.19
CA LEU A 136 2.77 9.72 12.85
C LEU A 136 2.51 9.94 14.35
N ASP A 137 1.26 10.24 14.72
CA ASP A 137 0.84 10.64 16.07
C ASP A 137 -0.10 9.63 16.74
N LYS A 138 -0.43 8.53 16.05
CA LYS A 138 -1.42 7.50 16.45
C LYS A 138 -2.84 8.05 16.67
N LYS A 139 -3.14 9.25 16.16
CA LYS A 139 -4.48 9.86 16.20
C LYS A 139 -5.04 9.98 14.80
N GLN A 140 -4.24 10.48 13.87
CA GLN A 140 -4.61 10.59 12.48
C GLN A 140 -4.05 9.40 11.71
N MET A 141 -4.94 8.65 11.06
CA MET A 141 -4.60 7.51 10.21
C MET A 141 -4.85 7.90 8.76
N LEU A 142 -3.79 7.89 7.96
CA LEU A 142 -3.85 8.19 6.54
C LEU A 142 -3.84 6.88 5.76
N LYS A 143 -4.87 6.65 4.95
CA LYS A 143 -4.95 5.47 4.09
C LYS A 143 -3.78 5.49 3.10
N THR A 144 -3.09 4.35 2.96
CA THR A 144 -1.96 4.20 2.03
C THR A 144 -2.25 3.23 0.90
N ALA A 145 -2.91 2.10 1.16
CA ALA A 145 -3.22 1.10 0.13
C ALA A 145 -4.46 0.25 0.47
N ASP A 146 -5.06 -0.33 -0.56
CA ASP A 146 -6.04 -1.40 -0.48
C ASP A 146 -5.34 -2.74 -0.77
N ILE A 147 -5.37 -3.65 0.19
CA ILE A 147 -4.76 -4.98 0.12
C ILE A 147 -5.86 -6.02 -0.06
N CYS A 148 -5.83 -6.74 -1.18
CA CYS A 148 -6.80 -7.78 -1.51
C CYS A 148 -6.15 -9.12 -1.87
N GLN A 149 -4.82 -9.24 -1.71
CA GLN A 149 -4.07 -10.43 -2.11
C GLN A 149 -3.04 -10.84 -1.06
N MET A 150 -2.69 -12.12 -1.08
CA MET A 150 -1.68 -12.71 -0.22
C MET A 150 -0.82 -13.71 -1.00
N LEU A 151 0.50 -13.57 -0.92
CA LEU A 151 1.45 -14.55 -1.39
C LEU A 151 1.68 -15.58 -0.29
N LEU A 152 1.20 -16.81 -0.52
CA LEU A 152 1.31 -17.93 0.39
C LEU A 152 2.53 -18.78 0.01
N ILE A 153 3.47 -18.96 0.93
CA ILE A 153 4.55 -19.95 0.78
C ILE A 153 4.01 -21.33 1.14
N GLU A 154 4.25 -22.31 0.27
CA GLU A 154 3.86 -23.72 0.40
C GLU A 154 5.05 -24.62 0.75
#